data_AF-K2KRS0-F1
#
_entry.id   AF-K2KRS0-F1
#
_cell.length_a   1.000
_cell.length_b   1.000
_cell.length_c   1.000
_cell.angle_alpha   90.00
_cell.angle_beta   90.00
_cell.angle_gamma   90.00
#
_symmetry.space_group_name_H-M   'P 1'
#
loop_
_entity.id
_entity.type
_entity.pdbx_description
1 polymer ?
#
loop_
_entity_poly.entity_id
_entity_poly.type
_entity_poly.pdbx_seq_one_letter_code
_entity_poly.pdbx_strand_id
1 'polypeptide(L)'
;MQEISAYTLIKEKLQAIPNQRHKGSLFEKISKQFLQEHDSTNEYESIDLWSDWELRRKERDRGIDIVIQTTSKEYIAVQCKYHQV
;
A
#
# COMPACT_ATOMS: atom_id res chain seq x y z
N MET A 1 -17.03 -21.51 16.16
CA MET A 1 -16.14 -21.02 15.08
C MET A 1 -15.43 -19.81 15.64
N GLN A 2 -14.13 -19.87 15.91
CA GLN A 2 -13.41 -18.69 16.40
C GLN A 2 -13.23 -17.74 15.22
N GLU A 3 -13.60 -16.46 15.40
CA GLU A 3 -13.31 -15.44 14.40
C GLU A 3 -11.79 -15.28 14.27
N ILE A 4 -11.30 -15.47 13.06
CA ILE A 4 -9.90 -15.19 12.73
C ILE A 4 -9.81 -13.70 12.44
N SER A 5 -8.87 -13.00 13.08
CA SER A 5 -8.65 -11.58 12.81
C SER A 5 -8.30 -11.34 11.34
N ALA A 6 -8.73 -10.21 10.77
CA ALA A 6 -8.39 -9.82 9.40
C ALA A 6 -6.86 -9.81 9.18
N TYR A 7 -6.09 -9.37 10.19
CA TYR A 7 -4.63 -9.41 10.18
C TYR A 7 -4.08 -10.83 9.99
N THR A 8 -4.57 -11.80 10.77
CA THR A 8 -4.13 -13.20 10.69
C THR A 8 -4.40 -13.77 9.29
N LEU A 9 -5.61 -13.55 8.77
CA LEU A 9 -6.00 -14.02 7.44
C LEU A 9 -5.15 -13.40 6.33
N ILE A 10 -4.91 -12.09 6.39
CA ILE A 10 -4.07 -11.36 5.44
C ILE A 10 -2.63 -11.89 5.49
N LYS A 11 -2.07 -12.07 6.69
CA LYS A 11 -0.71 -12.56 6.90
C LYS A 11 -0.52 -13.96 6.31
N GLU A 12 -1.44 -14.89 6.58
CA GLU A 12 -1.40 -16.26 6.04
C GLU A 12 -1.47 -16.26 4.51
N LYS A 13 -2.39 -15.46 3.93
CA LYS A 13 -2.51 -15.32 2.47
C LYS A 13 -1.25 -14.74 1.82
N LEU A 14 -0.64 -13.71 2.42
CA LEU A 14 0.61 -13.12 1.93
C LEU A 14 1.77 -14.13 2.02
N GLN A 15 1.87 -14.89 3.11
CA GLN A 15 2.91 -15.89 3.29
C GLN A 15 2.82 -17.02 2.25
N ALA A 16 1.59 -17.44 1.91
CA ALA A 16 1.33 -18.50 0.94
C ALA A 16 1.70 -18.16 -0.52
N ILE A 17 1.97 -16.89 -0.84
CA ILE A 17 2.38 -16.49 -2.20
C ILE A 17 3.85 -16.85 -2.45
N PRO A 18 4.17 -17.73 -3.42
CA PRO A 18 5.56 -18.14 -3.68
C PRO A 18 6.35 -17.05 -4.42
N ASN A 19 5.70 -16.34 -5.35
CA ASN A 19 6.34 -15.30 -6.15
C ASN A 19 6.51 -14.01 -5.34
N GLN A 20 7.76 -13.63 -5.05
CA GLN A 20 8.07 -12.45 -4.25
C GLN A 20 7.56 -11.15 -4.85
N ARG A 21 7.54 -11.03 -6.19
CA ARG A 21 6.99 -9.86 -6.87
C ARG A 21 5.49 -9.74 -6.65
N HIS A 22 4.74 -10.83 -6.80
CA HIS A 22 3.30 -10.82 -6.55
C HIS A 22 2.99 -10.55 -5.07
N LYS A 23 3.84 -11.05 -4.16
CA LYS A 23 3.74 -10.76 -2.73
C LYS A 23 3.93 -9.27 -2.44
N GLY A 24 4.96 -8.66 -3.02
CA GLY A 24 5.20 -7.21 -2.95
C GLY A 24 4.01 -6.40 -3.47
N SER A 25 3.55 -6.67 -4.68
CA SER A 25 2.42 -5.93 -5.27
C SER A 25 1.10 -6.10 -4.52
N LEU A 26 0.85 -7.25 -3.86
CA LEU A 26 -0.31 -7.40 -2.99
C LEU A 26 -0.13 -6.64 -1.67
N PHE A 27 1.09 -6.63 -1.13
CA PHE A 27 1.42 -5.87 0.07
C PHE A 27 1.23 -4.36 -0.14
N GLU A 28 1.67 -3.81 -1.28
CA GLU A 28 1.41 -2.42 -1.67
C GLU A 28 -0.08 -2.07 -1.65
N LYS A 29 -0.92 -2.93 -2.25
CA LYS A 29 -2.39 -2.75 -2.28
C LYS A 29 -3.02 -2.79 -0.89
N ILE A 30 -2.56 -3.70 -0.04
CA ILE A 30 -3.03 -3.82 1.35
C ILE A 30 -2.59 -2.60 2.16
N SER A 31 -1.35 -2.11 1.98
CA SER A 31 -0.87 -0.89 2.63
C SER A 31 -1.69 0.32 2.21
N LYS A 32 -2.05 0.45 0.93
CA LYS A 32 -2.98 1.49 0.47
C LYS A 32 -4.33 1.40 1.17
N GLN A 33 -4.95 0.21 1.22
CA GLN A 33 -6.24 0.02 1.90
C GLN A 33 -6.15 0.37 3.39
N PHE A 34 -5.08 -0.06 4.06
CA PHE A 34 -4.82 0.24 5.47
C PHE A 34 -4.74 1.76 5.71
N LEU A 35 -4.01 2.50 4.86
CA LEU A 35 -3.93 3.96 4.97
C LEU A 35 -5.29 4.63 4.77
N GLN A 36 -6.10 4.14 3.83
CA GLN A 36 -7.45 4.67 3.58
C GLN A 36 -8.40 4.41 4.75
N GLU A 37 -8.35 3.23 5.37
CA GLU A 37 -9.20 2.87 6.51
C GLU A 37 -8.82 3.62 7.81
N HIS A 38 -7.56 4.03 7.94
CA HIS A 38 -7.04 4.70 9.13
C HIS A 38 -6.91 6.22 9.01
N ASP A 39 -7.31 6.83 7.89
CA ASP A 39 -7.41 8.27 7.72
C ASP A 39 -8.63 8.86 8.47
N SER A 40 -8.56 8.85 9.79
CA SER A 40 -9.66 9.27 10.67
C SER A 40 -9.95 10.78 10.68
N THR A 41 -9.00 11.59 10.23
CA THR A 41 -9.10 13.06 10.18
C THR A 41 -9.37 13.57 8.77
N ASN A 42 -9.51 12.67 7.78
CA ASN A 42 -9.67 12.98 6.37
C ASN A 42 -8.54 13.91 5.87
N GLU A 43 -7.33 13.62 6.33
CA GLU A 43 -6.09 14.33 6.00
C GLU A 43 -5.64 14.05 4.57
N TYR A 44 -6.04 12.92 4.01
CA TYR A 44 -5.64 12.47 2.68
C TYR A 44 -6.72 12.80 1.65
N GLU A 45 -6.33 13.59 0.64
CA GLU A 45 -7.16 13.86 -0.52
C GLU A 45 -7.13 12.69 -1.52
N SER A 46 -5.95 12.10 -1.73
CA SER A 46 -5.80 10.89 -2.54
C SER A 46 -4.72 9.97 -2.00
N ILE A 47 -4.88 8.67 -2.27
CA ILE A 47 -3.88 7.63 -1.99
C ILE A 47 -3.78 6.76 -3.24
N ASP A 48 -2.69 6.90 -3.98
CA ASP A 48 -2.49 6.26 -5.27
C ASP A 48 -1.29 5.31 -5.22
N LEU A 49 -1.39 4.17 -5.89
CA LEU A 49 -0.18 3.40 -6.18
C LEU A 49 0.68 4.23 -7.13
N TRP A 50 2.00 4.16 -6.99
CA TRP A 50 2.92 4.80 -7.94
C TRP A 50 2.62 4.38 -9.37
N SER A 51 2.18 3.12 -9.58
CA SER A 51 1.76 2.63 -10.89
C SER A 51 0.64 3.43 -11.54
N ASP A 52 -0.27 3.95 -10.71
CA ASP A 52 -1.55 4.52 -11.12
C ASP A 52 -1.56 6.05 -10.99
N TRP A 53 -0.54 6.63 -10.35
CA TRP A 53 -0.44 8.06 -10.11
C TRP A 53 -0.25 8.86 -11.41
N GLU A 54 -1.19 9.77 -11.69
CA GLU A 54 -1.26 10.52 -12.96
C GLU A 54 0.00 11.35 -13.24
N LEU A 55 0.64 11.88 -12.19
CA LEU A 55 1.81 12.74 -12.30
C LEU A 55 3.14 11.97 -12.43
N ARG A 56 3.12 10.63 -12.46
CA ARG A 56 4.31 9.80 -12.63
C ARG A 56 5.04 10.03 -13.97
N ARG A 57 4.38 10.62 -14.99
CA ARG A 57 5.00 10.96 -16.30
C ARG A 57 5.75 9.79 -16.97
N LYS A 58 5.26 8.56 -16.79
CA LYS A 58 5.89 7.31 -17.27
C LYS A 58 7.30 7.04 -16.71
N GLU A 59 7.69 7.69 -15.62
CA GLU A 59 8.96 7.39 -14.96
C GLU A 59 8.98 5.94 -14.47
N ARG A 60 10.16 5.31 -14.43
CA ARG A 60 10.27 3.96 -13.86
C ARG A 60 10.09 4.01 -12.35
N ASP A 61 10.17 2.84 -11.73
CA ASP A 61 10.22 2.72 -10.28
C ASP A 61 11.37 3.58 -9.71
N ARG A 62 11.06 4.41 -8.71
CA ARG A 62 11.98 5.28 -7.97
C ARG A 62 12.14 4.84 -6.51
N GLY A 63 11.63 3.67 -6.16
CA GLY A 63 11.47 3.22 -4.77
C GLY A 63 10.25 3.83 -4.07
N ILE A 64 9.30 4.38 -4.84
CA ILE A 64 8.02 4.89 -4.34
C ILE A 64 6.96 3.88 -4.76
N ASP A 65 6.20 3.38 -3.79
CA ASP A 65 5.15 2.40 -4.02
C ASP A 65 3.76 3.04 -3.94
N ILE A 66 3.59 4.02 -3.05
CA ILE A 66 2.36 4.79 -2.87
C ILE A 66 2.68 6.28 -2.83
N VAL A 67 1.81 7.09 -3.41
CA VAL A 67 1.80 8.56 -3.29
C VAL A 67 0.52 8.95 -2.58
N ILE A 68 0.66 9.72 -1.50
CA ILE A 68 -0.47 10.34 -0.80
C ILE A 68 -0.45 11.83 -1.11
N GLN A 69 -1.58 12.37 -1.53
CA GLN A 69 -1.80 13.81 -1.56
C GLN A 69 -2.60 14.20 -0.33
N THR A 70 -2.09 15.13 0.47
CA THR A 70 -2.82 15.65 1.63
C THR A 70 -3.83 16.71 1.20
N THR A 71 -4.80 17.01 2.07
CA THR A 71 -5.72 18.14 1.88
C THR A 71 -5.00 19.50 1.83
N SER A 72 -3.78 19.61 2.39
CA SER A 72 -2.88 20.77 2.27
C SER A 72 -2.15 20.85 0.92
N LYS A 73 -2.42 19.92 -0.01
CA LYS A 73 -1.77 19.80 -1.34
C LYS A 73 -0.28 19.42 -1.28
N GLU A 74 0.17 18.84 -0.17
CA GLU A 74 1.49 18.28 -0.03
C GLU A 74 1.50 16.81 -0.48
N TYR A 75 2.66 16.32 -0.92
CA TYR A 75 2.83 14.94 -1.35
C TYR A 75 3.71 14.17 -0.37
N ILE A 76 3.25 12.98 -0.01
CA ILE A 76 4.01 12.02 0.81
C ILE A 76 4.35 10.83 -0.06
N ALA A 77 5.66 10.54 -0.18
CA ALA A 77 6.15 9.33 -0.83
C ALA A 77 6.24 8.19 0.20
N VAL A 78 5.62 7.06 -0.11
CA VAL A 78 5.57 5.90 0.77
C VAL A 78 6.22 4.70 0.07
N GLN A 79 7.10 4.01 0.79
CA GLN A 79 7.72 2.76 0.34
C GLN A 79 7.18 1.59 1.19
N CYS A 80 6.75 0.54 0.50
CA CYS A 80 6.22 -0.69 1.06
C CYS A 80 7.27 -1.80 0.93
N LYS A 81 7.74 -2.34 2.06
CA LYS A 81 8.65 -3.49 2.08
C LYS A 81 8.09 -4.65 2.88
N TYR A 82 7.91 -5.78 2.21
CA TYR A 82 7.62 -7.05 2.86
C TYR A 82 8.91 -7.86 3.01
N HIS A 83 9.55 -7.76 4.17
CA HIS A 83 10.71 -8.59 4.50
C HIS A 83 10.25 -9.95 5.04
N GLN A 84 10.85 -11.02 4.53
CA GLN A 84 10.72 -12.34 5.14
C GLN A 84 11.71 -12.41 6.31
N VAL A 85 11.19 -12.68 7.50
CA VAL A 85 11.97 -13.00 8.69
C VAL A 85 11.93 -14.51 8.92
#